data_AF-A0A165WH24-F1
#
_entry.id   AF-A0A165WH24-F1
#
_cell.length_a   1.000
_cell.length_b   1.000
_cell.length_c   1.000
_cell.angle_alpha   90.00
_cell.angle_beta   90.00
_cell.angle_gamma   90.00
#
_symmetry.space_group_name_H-M   'P 1'
#
loop_
_entity.id
_entity.type
_entity.pdbx_description
1 polymer ?
#
loop_
_entity_poly.entity_id
_entity_poly.type
_entity_poly.pdbx_seq_one_letter_code
_entity_poly.pdbx_strand_id
1 'polypeptide(L)'
;VFVQGGTVAAAREAAEDGASALVAQGVDAGGHQWAQGAGIVSLVPEVKDMLAREFSGKEIPILAAGGIMDGRGVAAALVLGADGVVMGTRFLATEETPTPAATKERYVASSDGGVSTIKSTVHDDIQGTGFWPPVYNGRAIIGASYQDFVNGVSIEDNIAKHNNAGEGDLSRKILWAGSGVGLIRSVLSTKDVIVQSQKEAKEILGRVNRVLL
;
A
#
# COMPACT_ATOMS: atom_id res chain seq x y z
N VAL A 1 15.69 -11.06 -8.29
CA VAL A 1 15.48 -9.95 -7.32
C VAL A 1 14.22 -9.19 -7.71
N PHE A 2 13.37 -8.86 -6.74
CA PHE A 2 12.16 -8.06 -6.96
C PHE A 2 12.47 -6.64 -6.48
N VAL A 3 12.22 -5.63 -7.29
CA VAL A 3 12.54 -4.22 -6.95
C VAL A 3 11.26 -3.41 -6.93
N GLN A 4 11.01 -2.68 -5.84
CA GLN A 4 9.83 -1.83 -5.68
C GLN A 4 10.14 -0.38 -6.05
N GLY A 5 9.30 0.19 -6.91
CA GLY A 5 9.44 1.54 -7.45
C GLY A 5 8.10 2.25 -7.57
N GLY A 6 8.06 3.55 -7.23
CA GLY A 6 6.86 4.40 -7.34
C GLY A 6 6.84 5.32 -8.55
N THR A 7 7.84 5.21 -9.43
CA THR A 7 7.98 6.05 -10.64
C THR A 7 8.49 5.22 -11.81
N VAL A 8 8.21 5.68 -13.03
CA VAL A 8 8.75 5.07 -14.26
C VAL A 8 10.28 5.14 -14.30
N ALA A 9 10.87 6.23 -13.79
CA ALA A 9 12.32 6.39 -13.73
C ALA A 9 12.98 5.33 -12.83
N ALA A 10 12.45 5.11 -11.62
CA ALA A 10 12.94 4.06 -10.72
C ALA A 10 12.73 2.65 -11.30
N ALA A 11 11.62 2.43 -12.02
CA ALA A 11 11.37 1.16 -12.70
C ALA A 11 12.35 0.91 -13.85
N ARG A 12 12.72 1.95 -14.61
CA ARG A 12 13.75 1.88 -15.66
C ARG A 12 15.12 1.54 -15.06
N GLU A 13 15.55 2.27 -14.05
CA GLU A 13 16.82 2.01 -13.34
C GLU A 13 16.90 0.56 -12.85
N ALA A 14 15.84 0.07 -12.21
CA ALA A 14 15.76 -1.32 -11.78
C ALA A 14 15.84 -2.33 -12.95
N ALA A 15 15.27 -2.01 -14.12
CA ALA A 15 15.35 -2.86 -15.31
C ALA A 15 16.75 -2.86 -15.95
N GLU A 16 17.44 -1.72 -15.94
CA GLU A 16 18.84 -1.58 -16.35
C GLU A 16 19.76 -2.43 -15.46
N ASP A 17 19.51 -2.41 -14.15
CA ASP A 17 20.22 -3.20 -13.14
C ASP A 17 19.87 -4.69 -13.13
N GLY A 18 18.92 -5.13 -13.98
CA GLY A 18 18.59 -6.54 -14.15
C GLY A 18 17.60 -7.09 -13.11
N ALA A 19 16.67 -6.27 -12.63
CA ALA A 19 15.54 -6.74 -11.82
C ALA A 19 14.80 -7.92 -12.49
N SER A 20 14.46 -8.93 -11.70
CA SER A 20 13.70 -10.11 -12.15
C SER A 20 12.19 -9.88 -12.13
N ALA A 21 11.74 -8.86 -11.40
CA ALA A 21 10.36 -8.40 -11.35
C ALA A 21 10.34 -6.95 -10.82
N LEU A 22 9.39 -6.16 -11.30
CA LEU A 22 9.17 -4.79 -10.85
C LEU A 22 7.89 -4.72 -10.04
N VAL A 23 7.96 -4.16 -8.83
CA VAL A 23 6.79 -3.86 -8.00
C VAL A 23 6.44 -2.39 -8.19
N ALA A 24 5.43 -2.11 -9.01
CA ALA A 24 4.93 -0.76 -9.28
C ALA A 24 4.02 -0.29 -8.12
N GLN A 25 4.60 0.42 -7.16
CA GLN A 25 3.91 0.89 -5.94
C GLN A 25 3.27 2.26 -6.15
N GLY A 26 1.93 2.27 -6.27
CA GLY A 26 1.15 3.50 -6.36
C GLY A 26 0.94 4.18 -5.01
N VAL A 27 0.55 5.47 -5.04
CA VAL A 27 0.41 6.37 -3.87
C VAL A 27 -0.68 5.99 -2.84
N ASP A 28 -1.46 4.96 -3.15
CA ASP A 28 -2.48 4.37 -2.30
C ASP A 28 -1.93 3.30 -1.34
N ALA A 29 -0.64 2.96 -1.45
CA ALA A 29 0.02 2.03 -0.57
C ALA A 29 0.12 2.56 0.87
N GLY A 30 0.16 1.64 1.84
CA GLY A 30 0.49 1.93 3.22
C GLY A 30 1.99 1.92 3.44
N GLY A 31 2.45 2.58 4.51
CA GLY A 31 3.88 2.68 4.82
C GLY A 31 4.61 3.57 3.82
N HIS A 32 5.93 3.40 3.77
CA HIS A 32 6.82 4.21 2.95
C HIS A 32 6.62 3.98 1.45
N GLN A 33 6.51 5.09 0.75
CA GLN A 33 6.35 5.16 -0.70
C GLN A 33 6.91 6.49 -1.20
N TRP A 34 7.04 6.63 -2.52
CA TRP A 34 7.47 7.89 -3.12
C TRP A 34 6.56 9.04 -2.67
N ALA A 35 7.15 10.12 -2.16
CA ALA A 35 6.44 11.30 -1.70
C ALA A 35 5.59 11.88 -2.84
N GLN A 36 6.20 12.03 -4.02
CA GLN A 36 5.54 12.34 -5.29
C GLN A 36 5.49 11.08 -6.16
N GLY A 37 4.29 10.65 -6.54
CA GLY A 37 4.08 9.46 -7.37
C GLY A 37 2.67 9.44 -7.96
N ALA A 38 2.39 8.39 -8.73
CA ALA A 38 1.08 8.17 -9.35
C ALA A 38 0.31 7.03 -8.66
N GLY A 39 -1.00 6.95 -8.88
CA GLY A 39 -1.78 5.75 -8.56
C GLY A 39 -1.50 4.63 -9.56
N ILE A 40 -1.91 3.40 -9.23
CA ILE A 40 -1.65 2.23 -10.10
C ILE A 40 -2.27 2.37 -11.50
N VAL A 41 -3.36 3.13 -11.63
CA VAL A 41 -4.08 3.37 -12.90
C VAL A 41 -3.17 4.01 -13.95
N SER A 42 -2.29 4.93 -13.55
CA SER A 42 -1.34 5.57 -14.47
C SER A 42 0.02 4.88 -14.41
N LEU A 43 0.49 4.52 -13.21
CA LEU A 43 1.83 3.98 -13.03
C LEU A 43 2.03 2.64 -13.75
N VAL A 44 1.08 1.70 -13.65
CA VAL A 44 1.25 0.35 -14.22
C VAL A 44 1.32 0.40 -15.76
N PRO A 45 0.39 1.05 -16.49
CA PRO A 45 0.50 1.16 -17.93
C PRO A 45 1.75 1.91 -18.40
N GLU A 46 2.14 3.00 -17.73
CA GLU A 46 3.34 3.75 -18.12
C GLU A 46 4.63 2.92 -17.96
N VAL A 47 4.74 2.14 -16.88
CA VAL A 47 5.86 1.21 -16.69
C VAL A 47 5.81 0.10 -17.74
N LYS A 48 4.65 -0.47 -18.05
CA LYS A 48 4.49 -1.51 -19.08
C LYS A 48 4.93 -1.02 -20.45
N ASP A 49 4.49 0.16 -20.84
CA ASP A 49 4.85 0.78 -22.11
C ASP A 49 6.33 1.14 -22.19
N MET A 50 6.91 1.60 -21.08
CA MET A 50 8.36 1.85 -20.98
C MET A 50 9.15 0.56 -21.22
N LEU A 51 8.78 -0.55 -20.56
CA LEU A 51 9.44 -1.85 -20.76
C LEU A 51 9.31 -2.33 -22.21
N ALA A 52 8.13 -2.19 -22.82
CA ALA A 52 7.91 -2.60 -24.20
C ALA A 52 8.77 -1.80 -25.19
N ARG A 53 8.99 -0.50 -24.94
CA ARG A 53 9.80 0.36 -25.83
C ARG A 53 11.30 0.17 -25.64
N GLU A 54 11.74 0.06 -24.38
CA GLU A 54 13.16 0.19 -24.02
C GLU A 54 13.81 -1.16 -23.71
N PHE A 55 13.02 -2.18 -23.37
CA PHE A 55 13.46 -3.50 -22.92
C PHE A 55 12.75 -4.64 -23.68
N SER A 56 12.41 -4.43 -24.96
CA SER A 56 11.60 -5.37 -25.77
C SER A 56 12.16 -6.80 -25.91
N GLY A 57 13.46 -7.00 -25.66
CA GLY A 57 14.10 -8.32 -25.58
C GLY A 57 14.07 -8.99 -24.20
N LYS A 58 13.43 -8.38 -23.19
CA LYS A 58 13.35 -8.88 -21.82
C LYS A 58 11.89 -8.95 -21.37
N GLU A 59 11.48 -10.10 -20.87
CA GLU A 59 10.19 -10.27 -20.20
C GLU A 59 10.36 -10.01 -18.70
N ILE A 60 10.12 -8.77 -18.27
CA ILE A 60 10.18 -8.39 -16.86
C ILE A 60 8.74 -8.28 -16.33
N PRO A 61 8.28 -9.16 -15.41
CA PRO A 61 6.93 -9.11 -14.88
C PRO A 61 6.73 -7.88 -13.99
N ILE A 62 5.53 -7.30 -14.07
CA ILE A 62 5.10 -6.16 -13.25
C ILE A 62 4.10 -6.64 -12.20
N LEU A 63 4.36 -6.33 -10.94
CA LEU A 63 3.44 -6.52 -9.83
C LEU A 63 2.89 -5.17 -9.38
N ALA A 64 1.57 -4.96 -9.47
CA ALA A 64 0.95 -3.74 -8.99
C ALA A 64 0.84 -3.74 -7.46
N ALA A 65 1.18 -2.63 -6.81
CA ALA A 65 1.06 -2.48 -5.37
C ALA A 65 0.40 -1.14 -4.98
N GLY A 66 -0.37 -1.15 -3.90
CA GLY A 66 -1.07 0.04 -3.39
C GLY A 66 -2.56 0.06 -3.71
N GLY A 67 -3.40 0.28 -2.70
CA GLY A 67 -4.87 0.32 -2.83
C GLY A 67 -5.58 -1.03 -3.07
N ILE A 68 -4.84 -2.12 -3.34
CA ILE A 68 -5.41 -3.43 -3.67
C ILE A 68 -5.71 -4.22 -2.39
N MET A 69 -6.99 -4.54 -2.16
CA MET A 69 -7.46 -5.24 -0.94
C MET A 69 -8.28 -6.51 -1.21
N ASP A 70 -8.81 -6.68 -2.43
CA ASP A 70 -9.72 -7.75 -2.81
C ASP A 70 -9.70 -7.98 -4.33
N GLY A 71 -10.57 -8.87 -4.83
CA GLY A 71 -10.58 -9.25 -6.24
C GLY A 71 -10.90 -8.14 -7.23
N ARG A 72 -11.53 -7.04 -6.80
CA ARG A 72 -11.76 -5.86 -7.67
C ARG A 72 -10.45 -5.17 -7.98
N GLY A 73 -9.61 -4.95 -6.96
CA GLY A 73 -8.28 -4.39 -7.12
C GLY A 73 -7.37 -5.32 -7.93
N VAL A 74 -7.47 -6.63 -7.72
CA VAL A 74 -6.74 -7.62 -8.53
C VAL A 74 -7.15 -7.55 -9.99
N ALA A 75 -8.45 -7.60 -10.29
CA ALA A 75 -8.95 -7.52 -11.67
C ALA A 75 -8.53 -6.21 -12.35
N ALA A 76 -8.64 -5.07 -11.65
CA ALA A 76 -8.22 -3.79 -12.17
C ALA A 76 -6.72 -3.76 -12.50
N ALA A 77 -5.86 -4.23 -11.59
CA ALA A 77 -4.42 -4.29 -11.82
C ALA A 77 -4.04 -5.15 -13.03
N LEU A 78 -4.67 -6.33 -13.18
CA LEU A 78 -4.43 -7.21 -14.32
C LEU A 78 -4.87 -6.55 -15.64
N VAL A 79 -6.02 -5.87 -15.66
CA VAL A 79 -6.49 -5.12 -16.85
C VAL A 79 -5.56 -3.96 -17.22
N LEU A 80 -4.93 -3.33 -16.22
CA LEU A 80 -3.92 -2.28 -16.44
C LEU A 80 -2.59 -2.81 -17.02
N GLY A 81 -2.42 -4.13 -17.11
CA GLY A 81 -1.24 -4.77 -17.69
C GLY A 81 -0.21 -5.29 -16.67
N ALA A 82 -0.57 -5.36 -15.38
CA ALA A 82 0.23 -6.06 -14.38
C ALA A 82 0.10 -7.59 -14.54
N ASP A 83 1.17 -8.31 -14.19
CA ASP A 83 1.25 -9.78 -14.19
C ASP A 83 0.89 -10.37 -12.83
N GLY A 84 0.76 -9.53 -11.80
CA GLY A 84 0.33 -9.89 -10.46
C GLY A 84 0.15 -8.67 -9.56
N VAL A 85 -0.08 -8.92 -8.28
CA VAL A 85 -0.30 -7.86 -7.28
C VAL A 85 0.47 -8.11 -6.00
N VAL A 86 0.75 -7.04 -5.27
CA VAL A 86 1.26 -7.06 -3.90
C VAL A 86 0.24 -6.36 -3.00
N MET A 87 -0.20 -7.07 -1.95
CA MET A 87 -1.07 -6.50 -0.92
C MET A 87 -0.30 -6.41 0.40
N GLY A 88 -0.38 -5.27 1.07
CA GLY A 88 0.20 -5.07 2.41
C GLY A 88 -0.89 -5.02 3.47
N THR A 89 -1.64 -3.91 3.49
CA THR A 89 -2.67 -3.64 4.51
C THR A 89 -3.71 -4.75 4.64
N ARG A 90 -4.13 -5.40 3.55
CA ARG A 90 -5.06 -6.55 3.60
C ARG A 90 -4.49 -7.72 4.42
N PHE A 91 -3.20 -8.02 4.29
CA PHE A 91 -2.54 -9.10 5.03
C PHE A 91 -2.17 -8.71 6.47
N LEU A 92 -2.23 -7.42 6.84
CA LEU A 92 -2.14 -7.01 8.25
C LEU A 92 -3.42 -7.36 9.04
N ALA A 93 -4.51 -7.66 8.34
CA ALA A 93 -5.77 -8.13 8.92
C ALA A 93 -6.02 -9.61 8.58
N THR A 94 -5.00 -10.47 8.78
CA THR A 94 -5.15 -11.94 8.72
C THR A 94 -4.89 -12.63 10.04
N GLU A 95 -5.33 -13.87 10.18
CA GLU A 95 -5.13 -14.67 11.39
C GLU A 95 -3.64 -14.91 11.67
N GLU A 96 -2.87 -15.22 10.64
CA GLU A 96 -1.49 -15.67 10.72
C GLU A 96 -0.47 -14.55 10.93
N THR A 97 -0.84 -13.28 10.68
CA THR A 97 0.06 -12.16 10.97
C THR A 97 0.28 -12.01 12.49
N PRO A 98 1.51 -11.74 12.95
CA PRO A 98 1.83 -11.48 14.36
C PRO A 98 1.30 -10.13 14.86
N THR A 99 0.60 -9.38 14.01
CA THR A 99 -0.08 -8.13 14.38
C THR A 99 -1.00 -8.37 15.59
N PRO A 100 -0.96 -7.55 16.64
CA PRO A 100 -1.86 -7.69 17.79
C PRO A 100 -3.34 -7.63 17.40
N ALA A 101 -4.20 -8.39 18.09
CA ALA A 101 -5.63 -8.47 17.77
C ALA A 101 -6.32 -7.10 17.72
N ALA A 102 -6.06 -6.25 18.73
CA ALA A 102 -6.60 -4.88 18.78
C ALA A 102 -6.16 -4.03 17.56
N THR A 103 -4.95 -4.25 17.05
CA THR A 103 -4.46 -3.57 15.83
C THR A 103 -5.18 -4.10 14.58
N LYS A 104 -5.43 -5.41 14.49
CA LYS A 104 -6.25 -5.99 13.41
C LYS A 104 -7.67 -5.39 13.42
N GLU A 105 -8.28 -5.29 14.59
CA GLU A 105 -9.59 -4.68 14.79
C GLU A 105 -9.60 -3.20 14.39
N ARG A 106 -8.50 -2.46 14.65
CA ARG A 106 -8.37 -1.07 14.20
C ARG A 106 -8.35 -0.95 12.66
N TYR A 107 -7.71 -1.88 11.94
CA TYR A 107 -7.80 -1.91 10.48
C TYR A 107 -9.24 -2.20 10.00
N VAL A 108 -9.92 -3.16 10.62
CA VAL A 108 -11.31 -3.53 10.28
C VAL A 108 -12.31 -2.40 10.57
N ALA A 109 -12.10 -1.67 11.68
CA ALA A 109 -12.94 -0.56 12.08
C ALA A 109 -12.69 0.73 11.25
N SER A 110 -11.58 0.78 10.50
CA SER A 110 -11.25 1.94 9.66
C SER A 110 -12.12 1.95 8.41
N SER A 111 -12.53 3.14 8.00
CA SER A 111 -13.32 3.35 6.77
C SER A 111 -12.90 4.67 6.12
N ASP A 112 -13.29 4.85 4.86
CA ASP A 112 -12.92 6.03 4.07
C ASP A 112 -11.43 6.33 4.16
N GLY A 113 -10.59 5.41 3.67
CA GLY A 113 -9.15 5.51 3.82
C GLY A 113 -8.52 6.70 3.11
N GLY A 114 -9.22 7.35 2.17
CA GLY A 114 -8.80 8.63 1.60
C GLY A 114 -8.83 9.77 2.63
N VAL A 115 -9.73 9.70 3.61
CA VAL A 115 -9.86 10.65 4.71
C VAL A 115 -9.13 10.17 5.97
N SER A 116 -9.23 8.87 6.30
CA SER A 116 -8.71 8.32 7.55
C SER A 116 -7.23 7.92 7.50
N THR A 117 -6.55 8.07 6.36
CA THR A 117 -5.10 7.84 6.24
C THR A 117 -4.40 9.02 5.59
N ILE A 118 -3.14 9.24 5.95
CA ILE A 118 -2.35 10.35 5.40
C ILE A 118 -0.88 9.99 5.23
N LYS A 119 -0.29 10.50 4.13
CA LYS A 119 1.15 10.47 3.86
C LYS A 119 1.83 11.62 4.59
N SER A 120 2.80 11.32 5.45
CA SER A 120 3.56 12.35 6.17
C SER A 120 4.90 11.79 6.66
N THR A 121 5.92 12.64 6.74
CA THR A 121 7.19 12.34 7.44
C THR A 121 7.04 12.44 8.96
N VAL A 122 6.01 13.15 9.43
CA VAL A 122 5.71 13.32 10.87
C VAL A 122 5.53 11.97 11.57
N HIS A 123 5.04 10.95 10.86
CA HIS A 123 4.93 9.60 11.40
C HIS A 123 6.29 9.04 11.79
N ASP A 124 7.32 9.27 10.95
CA ASP A 124 8.69 8.84 11.19
C ASP A 124 9.39 9.68 12.25
N ASP A 125 9.12 10.99 12.28
CA ASP A 125 9.63 11.88 13.32
C ASP A 125 9.16 11.43 14.71
N ILE A 126 7.88 11.05 14.83
CA ILE A 126 7.27 10.58 16.07
C ILE A 126 7.73 9.16 16.43
N GLN A 127 7.84 8.27 15.44
CA GLN A 127 8.20 6.86 15.66
C GLN A 127 9.72 6.66 15.84
N GLY A 128 10.54 7.67 15.53
CA GLY A 128 12.00 7.55 15.55
C GLY A 128 12.55 6.78 14.35
N THR A 129 11.84 6.78 13.22
CA THR A 129 12.21 6.08 11.97
C THR A 129 12.61 7.03 10.84
N GLY A 130 13.02 8.26 11.16
CA GLY A 130 13.39 9.32 10.20
C GLY A 130 14.68 9.09 9.39
N PHE A 131 15.10 7.84 9.17
CA PHE A 131 16.25 7.50 8.32
C PHE A 131 15.89 7.41 6.82
N TRP A 132 14.61 7.55 6.47
CA TRP A 132 14.15 7.49 5.09
C TRP A 132 14.60 8.72 4.29
N PRO A 133 15.11 8.55 3.06
CA PRO A 133 15.43 9.66 2.18
C PRO A 133 14.22 10.58 1.92
N PRO A 134 14.41 11.89 1.68
CA PRO A 134 13.32 12.86 1.50
C PRO A 134 12.35 12.56 0.36
N VAL A 135 12.74 11.70 -0.58
CA VAL A 135 11.87 11.25 -1.68
C VAL A 135 10.80 10.26 -1.21
N TYR A 136 10.82 9.84 0.07
CA TYR A 136 9.85 8.95 0.67
C TYR A 136 9.08 9.61 1.82
N ASN A 137 7.83 9.22 1.97
CA ASN A 137 7.06 9.44 3.19
C ASN A 137 6.12 8.25 3.43
N GLY A 138 5.66 8.10 4.68
CA GLY A 138 4.83 6.97 5.08
C GLY A 138 3.34 7.30 5.10
N ARG A 139 2.48 6.39 4.61
CA ARG A 139 1.02 6.48 4.81
C ARG A 139 0.55 5.64 5.99
N ALA A 140 -0.06 6.28 6.97
CA ALA A 140 -0.64 5.64 8.15
C ALA A 140 -2.08 6.10 8.40
N ILE A 141 -2.81 5.32 9.20
CA ILE A 141 -4.09 5.76 9.77
C ILE A 141 -3.86 7.01 10.62
N ILE A 142 -4.72 8.01 10.47
CA ILE A 142 -4.71 9.21 11.28
C ILE A 142 -5.10 8.83 12.73
N GLY A 143 -4.15 9.05 13.63
CA GLY A 143 -4.30 8.87 15.06
C GLY A 143 -4.12 10.19 15.82
N ALA A 144 -4.21 10.12 17.15
CA ALA A 144 -4.02 11.24 18.06
C ALA A 144 -2.64 11.90 17.88
N SER A 145 -1.59 11.13 17.58
CA SER A 145 -0.25 11.69 17.36
C SER A 145 -0.20 12.59 16.12
N TYR A 146 -0.83 12.19 15.01
CA TYR A 146 -0.90 13.06 13.83
C TYR A 146 -1.80 14.29 14.09
N GLN A 147 -2.92 14.10 14.80
CA GLN A 147 -3.81 15.19 15.15
C GLN A 147 -3.16 16.23 16.08
N ASP A 148 -2.35 15.78 17.04
CA ASP A 148 -1.56 16.65 17.93
C ASP A 148 -0.61 17.53 17.11
N PHE A 149 0.07 16.97 16.10
CA PHE A 149 0.91 17.74 15.18
C PHE A 149 0.11 18.81 14.42
N VAL A 150 -1.05 18.45 13.85
CA VAL A 150 -1.94 19.41 13.16
C VAL A 150 -2.40 20.52 14.10
N ASN A 151 -2.60 20.20 15.38
CA ASN A 151 -3.02 21.14 16.41
C ASN A 151 -1.87 21.96 17.02
N GLY A 152 -0.63 21.83 16.50
CA GLY A 152 0.52 22.64 16.90
C GLY A 152 1.27 22.13 18.13
N VAL A 153 1.09 20.88 18.54
CA VAL A 153 1.94 20.24 19.56
C VAL A 153 3.35 20.06 18.98
N SER A 154 4.38 20.40 19.77
CA SER A 154 5.78 20.22 19.37
C SER A 154 6.09 18.75 19.05
N ILE A 155 7.04 18.50 18.15
CA ILE A 155 7.45 17.13 17.82
C ILE A 155 8.01 16.43 19.07
N GLU A 156 8.77 17.15 19.90
CA GLU A 156 9.33 16.64 21.16
C GLU A 156 8.23 16.17 22.14
N ASP A 157 7.20 16.99 22.36
CA ASP A 157 6.08 16.62 23.23
C ASP A 157 5.28 15.46 22.64
N ASN A 158 5.13 15.43 21.32
CA ASN A 158 4.40 14.37 20.63
C ASN A 158 5.13 13.02 20.71
N ILE A 159 6.45 13.02 20.56
CA ILE A 159 7.31 11.84 20.81
C ILE A 159 7.13 11.37 22.25
N ALA A 160 7.17 12.29 23.23
CA ALA A 160 6.97 11.93 24.64
C ALA A 160 5.59 11.28 24.87
N LYS A 161 4.52 11.85 24.30
CA LYS A 161 3.16 11.26 24.37
C LYS A 161 3.08 9.90 23.67
N HIS A 162 3.70 9.74 22.52
CA HIS A 162 3.75 8.48 21.77
C HIS A 162 4.46 7.37 22.57
N ASN A 163 5.61 7.70 23.16
CA ASN A 163 6.41 6.76 23.95
C ASN A 163 5.74 6.36 25.26
N ASN A 164 5.00 7.30 25.88
CA ASN A 164 4.23 7.03 27.11
C ASN A 164 2.87 6.36 26.86
N ALA A 165 2.45 6.20 25.60
CA ALA A 165 1.22 5.53 25.26
C ALA A 165 1.31 4.04 25.59
N GLY A 166 0.50 3.59 26.54
CA GLY A 166 0.37 2.18 26.91
C GLY A 166 -0.07 1.31 25.73
N GLU A 167 0.09 0.00 25.86
CA GLU A 167 -0.20 -0.97 24.78
C GLU A 167 -1.64 -0.90 24.25
N GLY A 168 -2.60 -0.49 25.09
CA GLY A 168 -4.00 -0.32 24.70
C GLY A 168 -4.32 0.98 23.95
N ASP A 169 -3.45 1.99 23.97
CA ASP A 169 -3.68 3.26 23.27
C ASP A 169 -3.14 3.21 21.84
N LEU A 170 -3.89 2.52 20.98
CA LEU A 170 -3.59 2.46 19.55
C LEU A 170 -3.77 3.80 18.84
N SER A 171 -4.46 4.78 19.45
CA SER A 171 -4.66 6.09 18.82
C SER A 171 -3.34 6.84 18.66
N ARG A 172 -2.35 6.56 19.52
CA ARG A 172 -1.03 7.17 19.44
C ARG A 172 0.00 6.35 18.68
N LYS A 173 -0.28 5.08 18.37
CA LYS A 173 0.62 4.23 17.59
C LYS A 173 0.54 4.59 16.10
N ILE A 174 1.68 4.53 15.42
CA ILE A 174 1.74 4.69 13.97
C ILE A 174 1.32 3.38 13.32
N LEU A 175 0.14 3.38 12.70
CA LEU A 175 -0.43 2.20 12.03
C LEU A 175 -0.38 2.38 10.51
N TRP A 176 0.65 1.82 9.90
CA TRP A 176 0.85 1.88 8.44
C TRP A 176 -0.32 1.21 7.70
N ALA A 177 -0.99 1.97 6.83
CA ALA A 177 -2.15 1.49 6.10
C ALA A 177 -2.33 2.25 4.78
N GLY A 178 -2.72 1.52 3.74
CA GLY A 178 -3.09 2.11 2.46
C GLY A 178 -4.46 2.79 2.50
N SER A 179 -4.74 3.63 1.51
CA SER A 179 -6.03 4.33 1.37
C SER A 179 -7.21 3.36 1.14
N GLY A 180 -6.93 2.12 0.74
CA GLY A 180 -7.93 1.05 0.62
C GLY A 180 -8.38 0.42 1.94
N VAL A 181 -7.89 0.86 3.11
CA VAL A 181 -8.16 0.20 4.41
C VAL A 181 -9.65 -0.01 4.69
N GLY A 182 -10.51 0.89 4.22
CA GLY A 182 -11.97 0.76 4.35
C GLY A 182 -12.60 -0.41 3.60
N LEU A 183 -11.86 -1.14 2.77
CA LEU A 183 -12.32 -2.39 2.13
C LEU A 183 -12.10 -3.63 3.02
N ILE A 184 -11.34 -3.50 4.10
CA ILE A 184 -11.10 -4.58 5.07
C ILE A 184 -12.28 -4.63 6.05
N ARG A 185 -13.15 -5.64 5.92
CA ARG A 185 -14.37 -5.76 6.75
C ARG A 185 -14.31 -6.84 7.83
N SER A 186 -13.29 -7.67 7.80
CA SER A 186 -13.09 -8.75 8.75
C SER A 186 -11.64 -9.20 8.74
N VAL A 187 -11.22 -9.85 9.82
CA VAL A 187 -10.01 -10.68 9.84
C VAL A 187 -10.35 -12.00 9.14
N LEU A 188 -9.47 -12.44 8.25
CA LEU A 188 -9.62 -13.68 7.48
C LEU A 188 -8.32 -14.50 7.59
N SER A 189 -8.37 -15.80 7.30
CA SER A 189 -7.12 -16.53 7.07
C SER A 189 -6.40 -15.98 5.81
N THR A 190 -5.07 -16.08 5.77
CA THR A 190 -4.25 -15.70 4.62
C THR A 190 -4.67 -16.49 3.38
N LYS A 191 -5.00 -17.78 3.56
CA LYS A 191 -5.55 -18.63 2.51
C LYS A 191 -6.85 -18.04 1.95
N ASP A 192 -7.77 -17.63 2.81
CA ASP A 192 -9.07 -17.10 2.37
C ASP A 192 -8.91 -15.78 1.62
N VAL A 193 -8.03 -14.88 2.09
CA VAL A 193 -7.71 -13.64 1.34
C VAL A 193 -7.27 -13.97 -0.08
N ILE A 194 -6.37 -14.93 -0.27
CA ILE A 194 -5.84 -15.32 -1.58
C ILE A 194 -6.95 -15.93 -2.45
N VAL A 195 -7.64 -16.95 -1.92
CA VAL A 195 -8.65 -17.72 -2.67
C VAL A 195 -9.84 -16.84 -3.05
N GLN A 196 -10.33 -16.01 -2.13
CA GLN A 196 -11.44 -15.10 -2.40
C GLN A 196 -11.05 -14.06 -3.44
N SER A 197 -9.88 -13.41 -3.29
CA SER A 197 -9.42 -12.40 -4.24
C SER A 197 -9.27 -12.98 -5.66
N GLN A 198 -8.73 -14.19 -5.79
CA GLN A 198 -8.62 -14.88 -7.09
C GLN A 198 -9.98 -15.23 -7.69
N LYS A 199 -10.91 -15.74 -6.87
CA LYS A 199 -12.27 -16.09 -7.30
C LYS A 199 -13.03 -14.86 -7.78
N GLU A 200 -13.08 -13.82 -6.96
CA GLU A 200 -13.73 -12.54 -7.27
C GLU A 200 -13.15 -11.91 -8.54
N ALA A 201 -11.82 -11.91 -8.69
CA ALA A 201 -11.18 -11.35 -9.89
C ALA A 201 -11.62 -12.11 -11.16
N LYS A 202 -11.64 -13.44 -11.13
CA LYS A 202 -12.13 -14.27 -12.25
C LYS A 202 -13.58 -13.97 -12.60
N GLU A 203 -14.44 -13.85 -11.60
CA GLU A 203 -15.86 -13.52 -11.80
C GLU A 203 -16.05 -12.13 -12.41
N ILE A 204 -15.30 -11.14 -11.93
CA ILE A 204 -15.33 -9.76 -12.42
C ILE A 204 -14.85 -9.69 -13.87
N LEU A 205 -13.71 -10.30 -14.19
CA LEU A 205 -13.17 -10.33 -15.56
C LEU A 205 -14.13 -11.05 -16.52
N GLY A 206 -14.73 -12.17 -16.07
CA GLY A 206 -15.76 -12.86 -16.84
C GLY A 206 -17.01 -12.01 -17.08
N ARG A 207 -17.39 -11.15 -16.14
CA ARG A 207 -18.48 -10.18 -16.32
C ARG A 207 -18.10 -9.05 -17.28
N VAL A 208 -16.90 -8.49 -17.17
CA VAL A 208 -16.40 -7.43 -18.07
C VAL A 208 -16.41 -7.91 -19.51
N ASN A 209 -15.93 -9.13 -19.76
CA ASN A 209 -15.95 -9.74 -21.09
C ASN A 209 -17.36 -9.85 -21.69
N ARG A 210 -18.40 -10.05 -20.87
CA ARG A 210 -19.80 -10.10 -21.32
C ARG A 210 -20.43 -8.73 -21.58
N VAL A 211 -19.84 -7.64 -21.08
CA VAL A 211 -20.35 -6.28 -21.27
C VAL A 211 -19.72 -5.60 -22.50
N LEU A 212 -18.49 -5.98 -22.84
CA LEU A 212 -17.74 -5.43 -23.97
C LEU A 212 -17.99 -6.16 -25.30
N LEU A 213 -18.74 -7.27 -25.28
CA LEU A 213 -19.17 -8.05 -26.44
C LEU A 213 -20.69 -7.91 -26.60
#